data_AF-A0A6I4ZKC5-F1
#
_entry.id   AF-A0A6I4ZKC5-F1
#
_cell.length_a   1.000
_cell.length_b   1.000
_cell.length_c   1.000
_cell.angle_alpha   90.00
_cell.angle_beta   90.00
_cell.angle_gamma   90.00
#
_symmetry.space_group_name_H-M   'P 1'
#
loop_
_entity.id
_entity.type
_entity.pdbx_description
1 polymer ?
#
loop_
_entity_poly.entity_id
_entity_poly.type
_entity_poly.pdbx_seq_one_letter_code
_entity_poly.pdbx_strand_id
1 'polypeptide(L)'
;MPADLEAIVAAARRGTLEFTDHYIHERMGMDRRPWYSEVIFGIAHGEPRIMDDDRGERDPRGAVCTIACQAPDGTNLIALVNYEAEPMRLITAYPADEENP
;
A
#
# COMPACT_ATOMS: atom_id res chain seq x y z
N MET A 1 -3.98 9.54 15.41
CA MET A 1 -2.63 9.96 14.99
C MET A 1 -2.63 10.05 13.47
N PRO A 2 -2.01 11.06 12.83
CA PRO A 2 -1.89 11.06 11.38
C PRO A 2 -0.97 9.92 10.92
N ALA A 3 -1.14 9.47 9.68
CA ALA A 3 -0.24 8.51 9.05
C ALA A 3 1.23 9.03 9.03
N ASP A 4 2.16 8.17 9.44
CA ASP A 4 3.60 8.45 9.45
C ASP A 4 4.29 7.73 8.29
N LEU A 5 4.61 8.48 7.24
CA LEU A 5 5.26 7.95 6.06
C LEU A 5 6.64 7.34 6.37
N GLU A 6 7.42 7.94 7.27
CA GLU A 6 8.76 7.44 7.61
C GLU A 6 8.66 6.07 8.31
N ALA A 7 7.70 5.92 9.21
CA ALA A 7 7.43 4.66 9.88
C ALA A 7 7.00 3.56 8.90
N ILE A 8 6.12 3.90 7.95
CA ILE A 8 5.66 2.95 6.92
C ILE A 8 6.80 2.53 5.99
N VAL A 9 7.64 3.48 5.56
CA VAL A 9 8.85 3.19 4.76
C VAL A 9 9.82 2.32 5.53
N ALA A 10 10.02 2.59 6.82
CA ALA A 10 10.87 1.76 7.68
C ALA A 10 10.32 0.34 7.81
N ALA A 11 9.01 0.17 7.96
CA ALA A 11 8.35 -1.13 7.99
C ALA A 11 8.52 -1.89 6.67
N ALA A 12 8.34 -1.22 5.53
CA ALA A 12 8.55 -1.81 4.22
C ALA A 12 10.01 -2.28 4.03
N ARG A 13 11.00 -1.45 4.39
CA ARG A 13 12.43 -1.80 4.32
C ARG A 13 12.81 -2.97 5.21
N ARG A 14 12.16 -3.12 6.36
CA ARG A 14 12.39 -4.22 7.30
C ARG A 14 11.62 -5.49 6.90
N GLY A 15 10.73 -5.41 5.90
CA GLY A 15 9.86 -6.52 5.51
C GLY A 15 8.84 -6.87 6.59
N THR A 16 8.46 -5.92 7.43
CA THR A 16 7.53 -6.13 8.55
C THR A 16 6.09 -5.77 8.22
N LEU A 17 5.79 -5.39 6.97
CA LEU A 17 4.41 -5.21 6.55
C LEU A 17 3.75 -6.59 6.39
N GLU A 18 2.62 -6.80 7.08
CA GLU A 18 1.77 -7.98 6.90
C GLU A 18 0.80 -7.80 5.72
N PHE A 19 0.45 -8.89 5.04
CA PHE A 19 -0.51 -8.88 3.93
C PHE A 19 -1.84 -9.42 4.43
N THR A 20 -2.92 -8.68 4.17
CA THR A 20 -4.26 -9.23 4.38
C THR A 20 -4.68 -10.05 3.17
N ASP A 21 -5.34 -11.19 3.39
CA ASP A 21 -5.83 -12.16 2.39
C ASP A 21 -6.68 -11.56 1.24
N HIS A 22 -7.11 -10.30 1.35
CA HIS A 22 -7.66 -9.54 0.23
C HIS A 22 -6.70 -9.44 -0.98
N TYR A 23 -5.40 -9.67 -0.75
CA TYR A 23 -4.36 -9.83 -1.78
C TYR A 23 -4.41 -11.20 -2.47
N ILE A 24 -4.77 -12.28 -1.77
CA ILE A 24 -4.62 -13.67 -2.25
C ILE A 24 -5.96 -14.26 -2.73
N HIS A 25 -7.09 -13.90 -2.11
CA HIS A 25 -8.31 -14.71 -2.23
C HIS A 25 -9.44 -14.14 -3.10
N GLU A 26 -9.53 -12.84 -3.38
CA GLU A 26 -10.79 -12.29 -3.94
C GLU A 26 -10.84 -11.93 -5.43
N ARG A 27 -9.75 -11.90 -6.23
CA ARG A 27 -9.89 -11.57 -7.67
C ARG A 27 -8.92 -12.28 -8.60
N MET A 28 -9.28 -13.50 -9.00
CA MET A 28 -8.84 -14.11 -10.28
C MET A 28 -9.42 -13.35 -11.50
N GLY A 29 -9.17 -12.04 -11.60
CA GLY A 29 -9.78 -11.21 -12.64
C GLY A 29 -9.12 -9.85 -12.88
N MET A 30 -7.91 -9.61 -12.37
CA MET A 30 -7.10 -8.45 -12.75
C MET A 30 -5.72 -8.95 -13.19
N ASP A 31 -5.48 -8.98 -14.51
CA ASP A 31 -4.21 -9.43 -15.12
C ASP A 31 -3.03 -8.47 -14.84
N ARG A 32 -3.27 -7.34 -14.16
CA ARG A 32 -2.29 -6.24 -13.98
C ARG A 32 -2.11 -5.82 -12.52
N ARG A 33 -1.86 -6.76 -11.61
CA ARG A 33 -1.49 -6.39 -10.21
C ARG A 33 0.03 -6.41 -10.03
N PRO A 34 0.59 -5.42 -9.31
CA PRO A 34 2.00 -5.44 -8.95
C PRO A 34 2.30 -6.63 -8.03
N TRP A 35 3.46 -7.23 -8.23
CA TRP A 35 3.99 -8.25 -7.34
C TRP A 35 4.29 -7.66 -5.97
N TYR A 36 4.20 -8.50 -4.95
CA TYR A 36 4.51 -8.12 -3.57
C TYR A 36 5.84 -7.36 -3.46
N SER A 37 6.90 -7.91 -4.06
CA SER A 37 8.22 -7.29 -4.06
C SER A 37 8.21 -5.90 -4.70
N GLU A 38 7.48 -5.70 -5.79
CA GLU A 38 7.38 -4.41 -6.48
C GLU A 38 6.72 -3.36 -5.60
N VAL A 39 5.67 -3.72 -4.87
CA VAL A 39 5.00 -2.81 -3.93
C VAL A 39 5.94 -2.41 -2.80
N ILE A 40 6.65 -3.38 -2.21
CA ILE A 40 7.62 -3.07 -1.14
C ILE A 40 8.76 -2.21 -1.67
N PHE A 41 9.32 -2.55 -2.82
CA PHE A 41 10.37 -1.73 -3.43
C PHE A 41 9.86 -0.33 -3.73
N GLY A 42 8.63 -0.21 -4.24
CA GLY A 42 8.01 1.09 -4.50
C GLY A 42 7.87 1.93 -3.23
N ILE A 43 7.31 1.36 -2.16
CA ILE A 43 7.19 2.07 -0.89
C ILE A 43 8.58 2.37 -0.29
N ALA A 44 9.54 1.45 -0.37
CA ALA A 44 10.83 1.62 0.28
C ALA A 44 11.80 2.57 -0.45
N HIS A 45 11.69 2.68 -1.77
CA HIS A 45 12.68 3.32 -2.64
C HIS A 45 12.11 4.26 -3.71
N GLY A 46 10.85 4.12 -4.12
CA GLY A 46 10.24 4.84 -5.25
C GLY A 46 9.57 6.16 -4.88
N GLU A 47 10.21 6.97 -4.02
CA GLU A 47 9.71 8.28 -3.57
C GLU A 47 8.23 8.24 -3.14
N PRO A 48 7.88 7.44 -2.12
CA PRO A 48 6.48 7.28 -1.72
C PRO A 48 5.91 8.60 -1.19
N ARG A 49 4.60 8.79 -1.37
CA ARG A 49 3.85 9.92 -0.82
C ARG A 49 2.49 9.47 -0.33
N ILE A 50 2.05 10.02 0.80
CA ILE A 50 0.68 9.84 1.28
C ILE A 50 -0.24 10.73 0.44
N MET A 51 -1.26 10.13 -0.16
CA MET A 51 -2.27 10.79 -0.98
C MET A 51 -3.56 11.08 -0.20
N ASP A 52 -3.95 10.15 0.68
CA ASP A 52 -5.12 10.27 1.56
C ASP A 52 -4.83 9.60 2.89
N ASP A 53 -5.39 10.13 3.97
CA ASP A 53 -5.24 9.64 5.35
C ASP A 53 -6.62 9.55 6.00
N ASP A 54 -7.14 8.33 6.15
CA ASP A 54 -8.35 8.04 6.88
C ASP A 54 -8.00 7.56 8.29
N ARG A 55 -8.40 8.32 9.31
CA ARG A 55 -8.05 8.05 10.70
C ARG A 55 -9.01 7.09 11.40
N GLY A 56 -9.61 6.18 10.63
CA GLY A 56 -10.63 5.24 11.09
C GLY A 56 -12.03 5.84 11.16
N GLU A 57 -12.27 6.92 10.41
CA GLU A 57 -13.57 7.59 10.37
C GLU A 57 -14.50 6.96 9.32
N ARG A 58 -13.95 6.48 8.20
CA ARG A 58 -14.75 5.91 7.10
C ARG A 58 -14.39 4.46 6.79
N ASP A 59 -13.14 4.06 7.01
CA ASP A 59 -12.70 2.71 6.72
C ASP A 59 -12.98 1.74 7.90
N PRO A 60 -13.73 0.64 7.69
CA PRO A 60 -14.02 -0.32 8.76
C PRO A 60 -12.79 -1.10 9.24
N ARG A 61 -11.65 -1.00 8.53
CA ARG A 61 -10.39 -1.65 8.91
C ARG A 61 -9.59 -0.84 9.93
N GLY A 62 -10.05 0.35 10.32
CA GLY A 62 -9.35 1.26 11.23
C GLY A 62 -8.59 2.35 10.47
N ALA A 63 -7.51 2.87 11.06
CA ALA A 63 -6.75 3.96 10.44
C ALA A 63 -5.91 3.47 9.24
N VAL A 64 -6.22 3.99 8.05
CA VAL A 64 -5.60 3.62 6.77
C VAL A 64 -5.11 4.83 5.99
N CYS A 65 -4.04 4.67 5.24
CA CYS A 65 -3.56 5.70 4.33
C CYS A 65 -3.31 5.15 2.92
N THR A 66 -3.60 5.97 1.92
CA THR A 66 -3.29 5.70 0.52
C THR A 66 -1.91 6.26 0.21
N ILE A 67 -1.02 5.43 -0.32
CA ILE A 67 0.35 5.76 -0.68
C ILE A 67 0.51 5.63 -2.18
N ALA A 68 0.96 6.70 -2.83
CA ALA A 68 1.48 6.63 -4.19
C ALA A 68 2.98 6.40 -4.15
N CYS A 69 3.51 5.50 -4.96
CA CYS A 69 4.94 5.20 -5.06
C CYS A 69 5.29 4.62 -6.43
N GLN A 70 6.57 4.42 -6.73
CA GLN A 70 7.01 3.89 -8.03
C GLN A 70 7.81 2.60 -7.90
N ALA A 71 7.40 1.54 -8.59
CA ALA A 71 8.14 0.30 -8.67
C ALA A 71 9.49 0.46 -9.41
N PRO A 72 10.46 -0.47 -9.23
CA PRO A 72 11.77 -0.36 -9.87
C PRO A 72 11.77 -0.31 -11.41
N ASP A 73 10.72 -0.83 -12.04
CA ASP A 73 10.51 -0.80 -13.49
C ASP A 73 9.89 0.53 -13.98
N GLY A 74 9.61 1.46 -13.08
CA GLY A 74 9.01 2.76 -13.37
C GLY A 74 7.49 2.79 -13.27
N THR A 75 6.82 1.67 -13.00
CA THR A 75 5.36 1.63 -12.86
C THR A 75 4.93 2.38 -11.61
N ASN A 76 4.01 3.33 -11.77
CA ASN A 76 3.40 4.02 -10.65
C ASN A 76 2.41 3.08 -9.96
N LEU A 77 2.43 3.05 -8.62
CA LEU A 77 1.59 2.20 -7.79
C LEU A 77 0.81 3.03 -6.78
N ILE A 78 -0.42 2.60 -6.49
CA ILE A 78 -1.21 3.06 -5.36
C ILE A 78 -1.35 1.90 -4.39
N ALA A 79 -0.98 2.11 -3.13
CA ALA A 79 -1.04 1.13 -2.04
C ALA A 79 -1.92 1.65 -0.90
N LEU A 80 -2.77 0.80 -0.35
CA LEU A 80 -3.54 1.11 0.86
C LEU A 80 -2.91 0.39 2.05
N VAL A 81 -2.49 1.14 3.06
CA VAL A 81 -1.80 0.62 4.25
C VAL A 81 -2.64 0.93 5.48
N ASN A 82 -2.91 -0.08 6.29
CA ASN A 82 -3.39 0.10 7.66
C ASN A 82 -2.18 0.32 8.57
N TYR A 83 -2.05 1.54 9.08
CA TYR A 83 -0.92 1.98 9.91
C TYR A 83 -1.22 1.89 11.41
N GLU A 84 -2.46 1.57 11.79
CA GLU A 84 -2.86 1.30 13.18
C GLU A 84 -2.60 -0.17 13.58
N ALA A 85 -2.61 -1.08 12.60
CA ALA A 85 -2.32 -2.49 12.84
C ALA A 85 -0.86 -2.69 13.32
N GLU A 86 -0.67 -3.61 14.27
CA GLU A 86 0.64 -4.07 14.70
C GLU A 86 0.80 -5.58 14.44
N PRO A 87 1.65 -5.99 13.48
CA PRO A 87 2.41 -5.13 12.56
C PRO A 87 1.51 -4.43 11.53
N MET A 88 2.01 -3.34 10.94
CA MET A 88 1.29 -2.58 9.90
C MET A 88 0.93 -3.49 8.72
N ARG A 89 -0.23 -3.25 8.09
CA ARG A 89 -0.75 -4.15 7.05
C ARG A 89 -0.86 -3.47 5.70
N LEU A 90 -0.27 -4.07 4.67
CA LEU A 90 -0.61 -3.76 3.28
C LEU A 90 -1.95 -4.42 2.95
N ILE A 91 -2.96 -3.60 2.69
CA ILE A 91 -4.32 -4.05 2.44
C ILE A 91 -4.53 -4.37 0.96
N THR A 92 -4.09 -3.48 0.07
CA THR A 92 -4.14 -3.66 -1.38
C THR A 92 -3.10 -2.78 -2.08
N ALA A 93 -2.73 -3.14 -3.29
CA ALA A 93 -1.96 -2.29 -4.19
C ALA A 93 -2.32 -2.54 -5.66
N TYR A 94 -2.27 -1.51 -6.49
CA TYR A 94 -2.58 -1.57 -7.92
C TYR A 94 -1.76 -0.52 -8.69
N PRO A 95 -1.52 -0.72 -10.01
CA PRO A 95 -0.87 0.28 -10.83
C PRO A 95 -1.74 1.54 -10.92
N ALA A 96 -1.12 2.71 -10.88
CA ALA A 96 -1.80 3.99 -11.09
C ALA A 96 -2.18 4.19 -12.57
N ASP A 97 -1.64 3.38 -13.47
CA ASP A 97 -1.91 3.40 -14.91
C ASP A 97 -3.14 2.54 -15.23
N GLU A 98 -4.30 3.05 -14.89
CA GLU A 98 -5.53 2.85 -15.64
C GLU A 98 -6.54 3.86 -15.11
N GLU A 99 -7.12 4.65 -16.02
CA GLU A 99 -8.39 5.30 -15.75
C GLU A 99 -9.32 4.27 -15.09
N ASN A 100 -9.57 4.42 -13.80
CA ASN A 100 -10.76 3.88 -13.18
C ASN A 100 -11.37 4.96 -12.28
N PRO A 101 -12.61 5.38 -12.58
CA PRO A 101 -13.34 6.45 -11.89
C PRO A 101 -13.69 6.12 -10.44
#